data_AF-A0A5P9GJY4-F1
#
_entry.id   AF-A0A5P9GJY4-F1
#
_cell.length_a   1.000
_cell.length_b   1.000
_cell.length_c   1.000
_cell.angle_alpha   90.00
_cell.angle_beta   90.00
_cell.angle_gamma   90.00
#
_symmetry.space_group_name_H-M   'P 1'
#
loop_
_entity.id
_entity.type
_entity.pdbx_description
1 polymer ?
#
loop_
_entity_poly.entity_id
_entity_poly.type
_entity_poly.pdbx_seq_one_letter_code
_entity_poly.pdbx_strand_id
1 'polypeptide(L)'
;MDAPELTWLSVVAASLYLAVAGACTFAANTASRYRQPPLYVRSWMLIALFFAVLVSLRLFLIEDLLEFRLRELAHEQGFYNERRVGQISIMIGLFALASLAAIVMVRKALRLSRGRRDQALFAAKVACSTMVLLICLRLVSLHVIDALLYGPLKLNWLIDIGTSLAVLGCALVYIRLVRASPKAT
;
A
#
# COMPACT_ATOMS: atom_id res chain seq x y z
N MET A 1 10.75 -17.26 25.72
CA MET A 1 10.38 -17.20 24.29
C MET A 1 8.89 -17.02 24.28
N ASP A 2 8.45 -15.77 24.33
CA ASP A 2 7.03 -15.47 24.27
C ASP A 2 6.66 -15.50 22.79
N ALA A 3 5.72 -16.37 22.43
CA ALA A 3 5.21 -16.40 21.07
C ALA A 3 4.69 -15.00 20.74
N PRO A 4 4.95 -14.46 19.54
CA PRO A 4 4.51 -13.12 19.21
C PRO A 4 2.98 -13.08 19.27
N GLU A 5 2.45 -12.44 20.32
CA GLU A 5 1.00 -12.40 20.54
C GLU A 5 0.37 -11.53 19.46
N LEU A 6 -0.70 -12.06 18.86
CA LEU A 6 -1.52 -11.33 17.90
C LEU A 6 -2.15 -10.14 18.62
N THR A 7 -1.53 -8.97 18.49
CA THR A 7 -2.08 -7.75 19.07
C THR A 7 -3.42 -7.44 18.43
N TRP A 8 -4.38 -6.95 19.22
CA TRP A 8 -5.69 -6.49 18.73
C TRP A 8 -5.56 -5.47 17.58
N LEU A 9 -4.49 -4.67 17.60
CA LEU A 9 -4.10 -3.74 16.56
C LEU A 9 -3.82 -4.42 15.21
N SER A 10 -3.11 -5.54 15.20
CA SER A 10 -2.86 -6.32 13.98
C SER A 10 -4.11 -6.97 13.43
N VAL A 11 -5.01 -7.45 14.29
CA VAL A 11 -6.32 -7.98 13.86
C VAL A 11 -7.17 -6.89 13.21
N VAL A 12 -7.24 -5.71 13.82
CA VAL A 12 -7.99 -4.57 13.27
C VAL A 12 -7.42 -4.16 11.92
N ALA A 13 -6.10 -4.01 11.79
CA ALA A 13 -5.46 -3.67 10.51
C ALA A 13 -5.73 -4.74 9.43
N ALA A 14 -5.58 -6.03 9.78
CA ALA A 14 -5.86 -7.13 8.86
C ALA A 14 -7.34 -7.14 8.42
N SER A 15 -8.28 -6.87 9.33
CA SER A 15 -9.70 -6.77 8.99
C SER A 15 -10.00 -5.63 8.02
N LEU A 16 -9.33 -4.47 8.19
CA LEU A 16 -9.45 -3.34 7.28
C LEU A 16 -8.91 -3.70 5.90
N TYR A 17 -7.72 -4.28 5.82
CA TYR A 17 -7.13 -4.71 4.55
C TYR A 17 -7.98 -5.78 3.85
N LEU A 18 -8.60 -6.69 4.60
CA LEU A 18 -9.52 -7.68 4.06
C LEU A 18 -10.77 -7.02 3.47
N ALA A 19 -11.33 -6.00 4.15
CA ALA A 19 -12.45 -5.22 3.63
C ALA A 19 -12.08 -4.48 2.33
N VAL A 20 -10.87 -3.90 2.26
CA VAL A 20 -10.34 -3.26 1.05
C VAL A 20 -10.18 -4.27 -0.09
N ALA A 21 -9.56 -5.42 0.17
CA ALA A 21 -9.38 -6.48 -0.81
C ALA A 21 -10.73 -6.99 -1.35
N GLY A 22 -11.72 -7.18 -0.47
CA GLY A 22 -13.08 -7.54 -0.83
C GLY A 22 -13.75 -6.49 -1.72
N ALA A 23 -13.63 -5.21 -1.37
CA ALA A 23 -14.18 -4.11 -2.16
C ALA A 23 -13.53 -4.00 -3.55
N CYS A 24 -12.20 -4.17 -3.64
CA CYS A 24 -11.48 -4.19 -4.93
C CYS A 24 -11.87 -5.39 -5.79
N THR A 25 -12.03 -6.58 -5.18
CA THR A 25 -12.53 -7.77 -5.88
C THR A 25 -13.95 -7.54 -6.39
N PHE A 26 -14.81 -6.89 -5.60
CA PHE A 26 -16.16 -6.55 -6.01
C PHE A 26 -16.19 -5.49 -7.12
N ALA A 27 -15.27 -4.52 -7.10
CA ALA A 27 -15.07 -3.56 -8.18
C ALA A 27 -14.61 -4.24 -9.47
N ALA A 28 -13.70 -5.22 -9.39
CA ALA A 28 -13.26 -6.03 -10.52
C ALA A 28 -14.40 -6.86 -11.12
N ASN A 29 -15.19 -7.53 -10.27
CA ASN A 29 -16.37 -8.29 -10.69
C ASN A 29 -17.43 -7.38 -11.34
N THR A 30 -17.65 -6.19 -10.76
CA THR A 30 -18.54 -5.18 -11.36
C THR A 30 -18.02 -4.74 -12.73
N ALA A 31 -16.72 -4.44 -12.87
CA ALA A 31 -16.13 -4.10 -14.16
C ALA A 31 -16.31 -5.23 -15.21
N SER A 32 -16.13 -6.49 -14.81
CA SER A 32 -16.33 -7.66 -15.67
C SER A 32 -17.80 -7.82 -16.10
N ARG A 33 -18.75 -7.75 -15.16
CA ARG A 33 -20.19 -7.86 -15.44
C ARG A 33 -20.69 -6.80 -16.39
N TYR A 34 -20.22 -5.56 -16.25
CA TYR A 34 -20.60 -4.42 -17.09
C TYR A 34 -19.71 -4.25 -18.33
N ARG A 35 -18.97 -5.31 -18.73
CA ARG A 35 -18.11 -5.36 -19.93
C ARG A 35 -17.17 -4.15 -20.08
N GLN A 36 -16.66 -3.64 -18.96
CA GLN A 36 -15.62 -2.59 -19.00
C GLN A 36 -14.31 -3.17 -19.57
N PRO A 37 -13.42 -2.31 -20.10
CA PRO A 37 -12.14 -2.76 -20.64
C PRO A 37 -11.37 -3.66 -19.65
N PRO A 38 -10.67 -4.70 -20.14
CA PRO A 38 -10.00 -5.68 -19.29
C PRO A 38 -8.93 -5.06 -18.38
N LEU A 39 -8.43 -3.87 -18.74
CA LEU A 39 -7.44 -3.12 -17.98
C LEU A 39 -7.97 -2.65 -16.61
N TYR A 40 -9.26 -2.33 -16.50
CA TYR A 40 -9.88 -1.99 -15.20
C TYR A 40 -9.98 -3.23 -14.30
N VAL A 41 -10.44 -4.35 -14.86
CA VAL A 41 -10.53 -5.63 -14.13
C VAL A 41 -9.16 -6.04 -13.60
N ARG A 42 -8.14 -6.06 -14.46
CA ARG A 42 -6.76 -6.38 -14.07
C ARG A 42 -6.22 -5.42 -13.01
N SER A 43 -6.46 -4.12 -13.15
CA SER A 43 -5.98 -3.13 -12.17
C SER A 43 -6.62 -3.33 -10.79
N TRP A 44 -7.94 -3.56 -10.72
CA TRP A 44 -8.63 -3.81 -9.45
C TRP A 44 -8.22 -5.15 -8.84
N MET A 45 -8.01 -6.19 -9.65
CA MET A 45 -7.49 -7.48 -9.18
C MET A 45 -6.06 -7.37 -8.64
N LEU A 46 -5.19 -6.60 -9.27
CA LEU A 46 -3.83 -6.36 -8.76
C LEU A 46 -3.85 -5.64 -7.41
N ILE A 47 -4.72 -4.63 -7.24
CA ILE A 47 -4.88 -3.94 -5.95
C ILE A 47 -5.47 -4.90 -4.89
N ALA A 48 -6.47 -5.71 -5.25
CA ALA A 48 -7.03 -6.70 -4.34
C ALA A 48 -5.98 -7.73 -3.89
N LEU A 49 -5.18 -8.23 -4.84
CA LEU A 49 -4.07 -9.14 -4.56
C LEU A 49 -3.03 -8.51 -3.64
N PHE A 50 -2.66 -7.24 -3.89
CA PHE A 50 -1.74 -6.51 -3.03
C PHE A 50 -2.24 -6.46 -1.58
N PHE A 51 -3.49 -6.05 -1.34
CA PHE A 51 -4.04 -6.03 0.03
C PHE A 51 -4.20 -7.44 0.64
N ALA A 52 -4.50 -8.48 -0.16
CA ALA A 52 -4.53 -9.86 0.33
C ALA A 52 -3.13 -10.35 0.78
N VAL A 53 -2.09 -9.96 0.07
CA VAL A 53 -0.69 -10.19 0.49
C VAL A 53 -0.42 -9.44 1.80
N LEU A 54 -0.84 -8.18 1.94
CA LEU A 54 -0.69 -7.43 3.19
C LEU A 54 -1.39 -8.09 4.37
N VAL A 55 -2.61 -8.61 4.20
CA VAL A 55 -3.32 -9.39 5.23
C VAL A 55 -2.47 -10.58 5.65
N SER A 56 -1.93 -11.32 4.69
CA SER A 56 -1.09 -12.50 4.97
C SER A 56 0.16 -12.09 5.74
N LEU A 57 0.90 -11.08 5.27
CA LEU A 57 2.09 -10.55 5.95
C LEU A 57 1.79 -10.12 7.38
N ARG A 58 0.63 -9.49 7.61
CA ARG A 58 0.20 -9.02 8.93
C ARG A 58 -0.18 -10.15 9.88
N LEU A 59 -0.86 -11.18 9.39
CA LEU A 59 -1.28 -12.33 10.21
C LEU A 59 -0.10 -13.24 10.58
N PHE A 60 0.88 -13.37 9.68
CA PHE A 60 2.09 -14.17 9.93
C PHE A 60 3.20 -13.38 10.64
N LEU A 61 2.97 -12.11 10.97
CA LEU A 61 3.96 -11.22 11.61
C LEU A 61 5.31 -11.25 10.89
N ILE A 62 5.27 -11.35 9.56
CA ILE A 62 6.46 -11.48 8.72
C ILE A 62 7.32 -10.21 8.80
N GLU A 63 6.69 -9.04 8.99
CA GLU A 63 7.38 -7.77 9.23
C GLU A 63 8.28 -7.87 10.47
N ASP A 64 7.75 -8.34 11.60
CA ASP A 64 8.48 -8.44 12.87
C ASP A 64 9.63 -9.45 12.76
N LEU A 65 9.41 -10.57 12.05
CA LEU A 65 10.44 -11.57 11.81
C LEU A 65 11.58 -11.03 10.94
N LEU A 66 11.24 -10.31 9.86
CA LEU A 66 12.23 -9.68 8.98
C LEU A 66 13.04 -8.61 9.71
N GLU A 67 12.37 -7.77 10.51
CA GLU A 67 13.02 -6.75 11.30
C GLU A 67 13.99 -7.36 12.33
N PHE A 68 13.56 -8.42 13.02
CA PHE A 68 14.41 -9.15 13.95
C PHE A 68 15.64 -9.74 13.26
N ARG A 69 15.45 -10.42 12.11
CA ARG A 69 16.56 -11.00 11.33
C ARG A 69 17.53 -9.94 10.81
N LEU A 70 17.01 -8.81 10.35
CA LEU A 70 17.81 -7.68 9.91
C LEU A 70 18.62 -7.08 11.06
N ARG A 71 18.04 -7.01 12.28
CA ARG A 71 18.72 -6.56 13.51
C ARG A 71 19.78 -7.55 14.02
N GLU A 72 19.53 -8.85 13.88
CA GLU A 72 20.45 -9.93 14.27
C GLU A 72 21.68 -9.96 13.37
N LEU A 73 21.48 -10.02 12.04
CA LEU A 73 22.56 -9.90 11.04
C LEU A 73 23.35 -8.61 11.21
N ALA A 74 22.67 -7.56 11.66
CA ALA A 74 23.27 -6.31 12.00
C ALA A 74 24.21 -6.40 13.22
N HIS A 75 23.82 -7.08 14.30
CA HIS A 75 24.68 -7.16 15.49
C HIS A 75 25.96 -7.96 15.23
N GLU A 76 25.90 -8.99 14.39
CA GLU A 76 27.04 -9.87 14.14
C GLU A 76 28.20 -9.23 13.38
N GLN A 77 27.96 -8.22 12.54
CA GLN A 77 29.00 -7.70 11.64
C GLN A 77 29.72 -6.43 12.12
N GLY A 78 29.41 -5.87 13.30
CA GLY A 78 30.12 -4.69 13.84
C GLY A 78 29.99 -3.36 13.04
N PHE A 79 29.29 -3.36 11.90
CA PHE A 79 29.14 -2.21 10.99
C PHE A 79 28.12 -1.15 11.45
N TYR A 80 28.30 -0.56 12.64
CA TYR A 80 27.42 0.53 13.06
C TYR A 80 27.59 1.82 12.22
N ASN A 81 28.78 2.09 11.67
CA ASN A 81 29.07 3.32 10.92
C ASN A 81 28.83 3.23 9.40
N GLU A 82 29.06 2.08 8.74
CA GLU A 82 28.82 1.96 7.29
C GLU A 82 27.34 1.75 6.93
N ARG A 83 26.53 1.28 7.88
CA ARG A 83 25.09 1.06 7.68
C ARG A 83 24.33 2.29 7.24
N ARG A 84 24.66 3.44 7.83
CA ARG A 84 23.96 4.69 7.53
C ARG A 84 24.09 5.00 6.04
N VAL A 85 25.28 4.83 5.48
CA VAL A 85 25.54 5.15 4.07
C VAL A 85 24.80 4.17 3.15
N GLY A 86 24.92 2.86 3.40
CA GLY A 86 24.26 1.84 2.56
C GLY A 86 22.73 1.90 2.59
N GLN A 87 22.13 2.01 3.79
CA GLN A 87 20.68 2.11 3.95
C GLN A 87 20.14 3.43 3.38
N ILE A 88 20.84 4.54 3.54
CA ILE A 88 20.47 5.82 2.93
C ILE A 88 20.51 5.72 1.40
N SER A 89 21.52 5.09 0.80
CA SER A 89 21.61 4.93 -0.66
C SER A 89 20.48 4.07 -1.23
N ILE A 90 20.16 2.95 -0.59
CA ILE A 90 19.04 2.09 -1.01
C ILE A 90 17.71 2.83 -0.83
N MET A 91 17.53 3.55 0.29
CA MET A 91 16.32 4.32 0.55
C MET A 91 16.14 5.46 -0.45
N ILE A 92 17.19 6.24 -0.73
CA ILE A 92 17.16 7.30 -1.75
C ILE A 92 16.80 6.71 -3.11
N GLY A 93 17.38 5.55 -3.48
CA GLY A 93 17.04 4.84 -4.71
C GLY A 93 15.56 4.45 -4.78
N LEU A 94 15.03 3.83 -3.72
CA LEU A 94 13.63 3.44 -3.61
C LEU A 94 12.68 4.66 -3.62
N PHE A 95 13.02 5.72 -2.89
CA PHE A 95 12.24 6.94 -2.81
C PHE A 95 12.24 7.70 -4.14
N ALA A 96 13.39 7.76 -4.83
CA ALA A 96 13.51 8.33 -6.16
C ALA A 96 12.71 7.53 -7.19
N LEU A 97 12.77 6.19 -7.14
CA LEU A 97 11.96 5.30 -7.98
C LEU A 97 10.46 5.47 -7.72
N ALA A 98 10.04 5.49 -6.46
CA ALA A 98 8.65 5.70 -6.07
C ALA A 98 8.15 7.09 -6.49
N SER A 99 8.96 8.13 -6.30
CA SER A 99 8.65 9.50 -6.71
C SER A 99 8.56 9.62 -8.23
N LEU A 100 9.48 9.00 -8.96
CA LEU A 100 9.46 8.96 -10.41
C LEU A 100 8.23 8.21 -10.93
N ALA A 101 7.91 7.05 -10.33
CA ALA A 101 6.71 6.29 -10.64
C ALA A 101 5.45 7.12 -10.37
N ALA A 102 5.37 7.82 -9.23
CA ALA A 102 4.27 8.72 -8.89
C ALA A 102 4.15 9.87 -9.90
N ILE A 103 5.25 10.53 -10.29
CA ILE A 103 5.25 11.60 -11.29
C ILE A 103 4.80 11.09 -12.66
N VAL A 104 5.29 9.92 -13.11
CA VAL A 104 4.87 9.29 -14.37
C VAL A 104 3.40 8.93 -14.32
N MET A 105 2.93 8.38 -13.21
CA MET A 105 1.53 8.05 -12.98
C MET A 105 0.64 9.31 -13.03
N VAL A 106 0.99 10.37 -12.31
CA VAL A 106 0.27 11.66 -12.31
C VAL A 106 0.27 12.29 -13.70
N ARG A 107 1.41 12.33 -14.40
CA ARG A 107 1.49 12.87 -15.76
C ARG A 107 0.65 12.07 -16.75
N LYS A 108 0.65 10.73 -16.67
CA LYS A 108 -0.23 9.89 -17.48
C LYS A 108 -1.69 10.15 -17.13
N ALA A 109 -2.04 10.27 -15.86
CA ALA A 109 -3.42 10.54 -15.44
C ALA A 109 -3.92 11.90 -15.93
N LEU A 110 -3.12 12.96 -15.81
CA LEU A 110 -3.47 14.28 -16.34
C LEU A 110 -3.69 14.28 -17.86
N ARG A 111 -3.00 13.39 -18.59
CA ARG A 111 -3.12 13.26 -20.05
C ARG A 111 -4.22 12.30 -20.52
N LEU A 112 -4.50 11.23 -19.77
CA LEU A 112 -5.41 10.15 -20.16
C LEU A 112 -6.76 10.19 -19.43
N SER A 113 -6.90 10.91 -18.32
CA SER A 113 -8.12 10.88 -17.51
C SER A 113 -9.24 11.70 -18.15
N ARG A 114 -9.94 11.12 -19.12
CA ARG A 114 -11.14 11.70 -19.75
C ARG A 114 -12.45 11.37 -19.03
N GLY A 115 -12.42 10.60 -17.92
CA GLY A 115 -13.64 10.24 -17.19
C GLY A 115 -13.48 10.06 -15.67
N ARG A 116 -14.60 10.23 -14.94
CA ARG A 116 -14.67 10.07 -13.46
C ARG A 116 -14.26 8.66 -12.99
N ARG A 117 -14.38 7.65 -13.86
CA ARG A 117 -13.96 6.26 -13.58
C ARG A 117 -12.44 6.12 -13.53
N ASP A 118 -11.74 6.78 -14.46
CA ASP A 118 -10.28 6.78 -14.52
C ASP A 118 -9.68 7.50 -13.31
N GLN A 119 -10.30 8.60 -12.90
CA GLN A 119 -9.90 9.33 -11.69
C GLN A 119 -10.00 8.44 -10.44
N ALA A 120 -11.08 7.69 -10.28
CA ALA A 120 -11.24 6.77 -9.15
C ALA A 120 -10.18 5.66 -9.14
N LEU A 121 -9.94 5.01 -10.28
CA LEU A 121 -8.90 3.99 -10.37
C LEU A 121 -7.50 4.58 -10.17
N PHE A 122 -7.26 5.79 -10.69
CA PHE A 122 -6.00 6.48 -10.55
C PHE A 122 -5.71 6.83 -9.08
N ALA A 123 -6.69 7.42 -8.38
CA ALA A 123 -6.57 7.73 -6.96
C ALA A 123 -6.30 6.47 -6.13
N ALA A 124 -6.94 5.33 -6.46
CA ALA A 124 -6.65 4.05 -5.81
C ALA A 124 -5.20 3.59 -6.05
N LYS A 125 -4.67 3.74 -7.27
CA LYS A 125 -3.26 3.40 -7.58
C LYS A 125 -2.26 4.29 -6.84
N VAL A 126 -2.55 5.58 -6.73
CA VAL A 126 -1.73 6.52 -5.97
C VAL A 126 -1.71 6.12 -4.49
N ALA A 127 -2.89 5.89 -3.89
CA ALA A 127 -2.99 5.46 -2.49
C ALA A 127 -2.26 4.12 -2.25
N CYS A 128 -2.39 3.16 -3.17
CA CYS A 128 -1.66 1.89 -3.11
C CYS A 128 -0.13 2.10 -3.20
N SER A 129 0.33 3.02 -4.04
CA SER A 129 1.75 3.34 -4.17
C SER A 129 2.30 4.01 -2.90
N THR A 130 1.51 4.89 -2.28
CA THR A 130 1.84 5.47 -0.97
C THR A 130 1.96 4.40 0.10
N MET A 131 1.09 3.38 0.10
CA MET A 131 1.17 2.25 1.03
C MET A 131 2.47 1.46 0.85
N VAL A 132 2.86 1.16 -0.39
CA VAL A 132 4.15 0.49 -0.68
C VAL A 132 5.31 1.30 -0.12
N LEU A 133 5.33 2.61 -0.35
CA LEU A 133 6.37 3.50 0.16
C LEU A 133 6.43 3.47 1.70
N LEU A 134 5.27 3.49 2.35
CA LEU A 134 5.16 3.41 3.81
C LEU A 134 5.68 2.08 4.36
N ILE A 135 5.38 0.95 3.70
CA ILE A 135 5.92 -0.37 4.08
C ILE A 135 7.44 -0.41 3.90
N CYS A 136 7.96 0.10 2.77
CA CYS A 136 9.40 0.18 2.56
C CYS A 136 10.09 1.04 3.63
N LEU A 137 9.50 2.17 4.01
CA LEU A 137 10.01 3.00 5.11
C LEU A 137 9.97 2.24 6.44
N ARG A 138 8.90 1.48 6.71
CA ARG A 138 8.76 0.66 7.92
C ARG A 138 9.83 -0.43 7.98
N LEU A 139 10.13 -1.10 6.87
CA LEU A 139 11.16 -2.15 6.81
C LEU A 139 12.59 -1.61 6.97
N VAL A 140 12.85 -0.38 6.53
CA VAL A 140 14.20 0.22 6.57
C VAL A 140 14.54 0.78 7.96
N SER A 141 13.56 1.01 8.85
CA SER A 141 13.73 1.40 10.27
C SER A 141 14.96 2.28 10.51
N LEU A 142 14.98 3.46 9.87
CA LEU A 142 15.98 4.48 10.17
C LEU A 142 15.55 5.19 11.45
N HIS A 143 16.32 5.01 12.53
CA HIS A 143 16.08 5.56 13.88
C HIS A 143 15.55 7.01 13.92
N VAL A 144 15.95 7.87 12.97
CA VAL A 144 15.50 9.27 12.88
C VAL A 144 14.09 9.42 12.29
N ILE A 145 13.74 8.59 11.30
CA ILE A 145 12.39 8.54 10.75
C ILE A 145 11.47 7.80 11.72
N ASP A 146 11.95 6.76 12.39
CA ASP A 146 11.16 6.04 13.40
C ASP A 146 10.75 6.94 14.56
N ALA A 147 11.59 7.85 15.02
CA ALA A 147 11.20 8.84 16.03
C ALA A 147 10.08 9.79 15.53
N LEU A 148 10.01 10.06 14.22
CA LEU A 148 8.98 10.89 13.61
C LEU A 148 7.70 10.08 13.29
N LEU A 149 7.85 8.83 12.83
CA LEU A 149 6.77 7.92 12.46
C LEU A 149 6.07 7.31 13.69
N TYR A 150 6.83 7.00 14.73
CA TYR A 150 6.41 6.45 16.02
C TYR A 150 6.42 7.47 17.16
N GLY A 151 6.68 8.75 16.86
CA GLY A 151 6.46 9.86 17.78
C GLY A 151 4.99 9.97 18.23
N PRO A 152 4.65 10.95 19.09
CA PRO A 152 3.34 11.03 19.76
C PRO A 152 2.14 11.07 18.80
N LEU A 153 2.35 11.46 17.55
CA LEU A 153 1.31 11.54 16.51
C LEU A 153 1.05 10.22 15.75
N LYS A 154 1.82 9.13 15.98
CA LYS A 154 1.67 7.83 15.29
C LYS A 154 1.33 7.99 13.80
N LEU A 155 2.06 8.86 13.10
CA LEU A 155 1.73 9.30 11.74
C LEU A 155 1.60 8.13 10.76
N ASN A 156 2.38 7.07 11.02
CA ASN A 156 2.33 5.81 10.30
C ASN A 156 0.90 5.22 10.27
N TRP A 157 0.24 5.14 11.43
CA TRP A 157 -1.12 4.63 11.54
C TRP A 157 -2.13 5.48 10.78
N LEU A 158 -1.96 6.80 10.83
CA LEU A 158 -2.85 7.72 10.13
C LEU A 158 -2.73 7.56 8.61
N ILE A 159 -1.50 7.43 8.08
CA ILE A 159 -1.27 7.22 6.65
C ILE A 159 -1.75 5.83 6.22
N ASP A 160 -1.50 4.80 7.02
CA ASP A 160 -1.91 3.42 6.75
C ASP A 160 -3.43 3.28 6.67
N ILE A 161 -4.15 3.80 7.67
CA ILE A 161 -5.61 3.84 7.70
C ILE A 161 -6.14 4.75 6.58
N GLY A 162 -5.55 5.94 6.41
CA GLY A 162 -5.98 6.92 5.42
C GLY A 162 -5.86 6.40 3.98
N THR A 163 -4.74 5.75 3.65
CA THR A 163 -4.53 5.16 2.32
C THR A 163 -5.46 3.96 2.08
N SER A 164 -5.64 3.10 3.09
CA SER A 164 -6.60 1.98 3.01
C SER A 164 -8.03 2.45 2.78
N LEU A 165 -8.49 3.45 3.55
CA LEU A 165 -9.82 4.04 3.39
C LEU A 165 -9.96 4.78 2.05
N ALA A 166 -8.91 5.43 1.57
CA ALA A 166 -8.92 6.07 0.25
C ALA A 166 -9.11 5.04 -0.87
N VAL A 167 -8.41 3.90 -0.82
CA VAL A 167 -8.60 2.80 -1.78
C VAL A 167 -10.02 2.25 -1.70
N LEU A 168 -10.53 2.02 -0.48
CA LEU A 168 -11.90 1.55 -0.26
C LEU A 168 -12.93 2.53 -0.86
N GLY A 169 -12.81 3.83 -0.55
CA GLY A 169 -13.68 4.88 -1.07
C GLY A 169 -13.64 4.94 -2.60
N CYS A 170 -12.45 4.85 -3.19
CA CYS A 170 -12.29 4.82 -4.65
C CYS A 170 -12.95 3.59 -5.28
N ALA A 171 -12.83 2.41 -4.66
CA ALA A 171 -13.50 1.20 -5.13
C ALA A 171 -15.02 1.36 -5.10
N LEU A 172 -15.57 1.86 -4.00
CA LEU A 172 -17.02 2.10 -3.84
C LEU A 172 -17.55 3.13 -4.84
N VAL A 173 -16.83 4.24 -5.02
CA VAL A 173 -17.18 5.27 -6.02
C VAL A 173 -17.13 4.68 -7.44
N TYR A 174 -16.11 3.89 -7.77
CA TYR A 174 -16.01 3.22 -9.06
C TYR A 174 -17.20 2.28 -9.31
N ILE A 175 -17.57 1.44 -8.33
CA ILE A 175 -18.73 0.54 -8.41
C ILE A 175 -20.00 1.34 -8.68
N ARG A 176 -20.23 2.43 -7.94
CA ARG A 176 -21.41 3.31 -8.13
C ARG A 176 -21.42 3.91 -9.54
N LEU A 177 -20.28 4.41 -10.03
CA LEU A 177 -20.15 5.04 -11.35
C LEU A 177 -20.37 4.05 -12.50
N VAL A 178 -19.89 2.80 -12.37
CA VAL A 178 -20.09 1.76 -13.40
C VAL A 178 -21.55 1.30 -13.42
N ARG A 179 -22.19 1.15 -12.25
CA ARG A 179 -23.61 0.79 -12.16
C ARG A 179 -24.55 1.88 -12.68
N ALA A 180 -24.25 3.14 -12.39
CA ALA A 180 -25.08 4.27 -12.80
C ALA A 180 -25.04 4.50 -14.33
N SER A 181 -23.91 4.21 -14.98
CA SER A 181 -23.76 4.36 -16.43
C SER A 181 -23.02 3.15 -17.01
N PRO A 182 -23.70 2.10 -17.48
CA PRO A 182 -23.05 0.90 -18.03
C PRO A 182 -22.21 1.17 -19.30
N LYS A 183 -22.53 2.23 -20.04
CA LYS A 183 -21.91 2.51 -21.33
C LYS A 183 -20.41 2.81 -21.14
N ALA A 184 -19.58 2.03 -21.83
CA ALA A 184 -18.17 2.34 -22.07
C ALA A 184 -18.16 3.41 -23.18
N THR A 185 -17.94 4.67 -22.79
CA THR A 185 -17.49 5.70 -23.74
C THR A 185 -16.05 5.44 -24.11
#